data_AF-A0A7S4V577-F1
#
_entry.id   AF-A0A7S4V577-F1
#
_cell.length_a   1.000
_cell.length_b   1.000
_cell.length_c   1.000
_cell.angle_alpha   90.00
_cell.angle_beta   90.00
_cell.angle_gamma   90.00
#
_symmetry.space_group_name_H-M   'P 1'
#
loop_
_entity.id
_entity.type
_entity.pdbx_description
1 polymer ?
#
loop_
_entity_poly.entity_id
_entity_poly.type
_entity_poly.pdbx_seq_one_letter_code
_entity_poly.pdbx_strand_id
1 'polypeptide(L)'
;MLPLAMGVPLAGPLTPEMQTKLRKIRYCVIGIFVAAAGRLATGDMPFNELLSGINGVFLLRDDPWLVACHSCLAGSPLGQCAGAGGGGLSCLMPFLFLSSFNCIFLVFRLTYGGPFILVSFCCQSMGALLAWRLNYLVTLAAVGDLNTTGQGQPLTQPLTAMRMFPQPRLDELEPGLGRGGGAGGLPGRGGRAQGQGAQGQQGGQQPGGGFTAFSGYAQRLGEEAPAATT
;
A
#
# COMPACT_ATOMS: atom_id res chain seq x y z
N MET A 1 12.72 5.35 -12.05
CA MET A 1 12.09 4.73 -10.86
C MET A 1 12.45 3.26 -10.88
N LEU A 2 13.32 2.81 -9.98
CA LEU A 2 13.58 1.39 -9.85
C LEU A 2 12.26 0.74 -9.38
N PRO A 3 11.74 -0.28 -10.08
CA PRO A 3 10.60 -1.04 -9.60
C PRO A 3 11.10 -1.84 -8.37
N LEU A 4 11.08 -1.19 -7.22
CA LEU A 4 11.16 -1.87 -5.94
C LEU A 4 9.98 -2.81 -5.96
N ALA A 5 10.26 -4.12 -6.06
CA ALA A 5 9.24 -5.15 -6.08
C ALA A 5 8.31 -4.91 -4.91
N MET A 6 7.12 -4.37 -5.18
CA MET A 6 6.09 -4.25 -4.16
C MET A 6 5.79 -5.67 -3.74
N GLY A 7 6.13 -5.99 -2.50
CA GLY A 7 5.96 -7.33 -1.95
C GLY A 7 4.55 -7.83 -2.27
N VAL A 8 4.45 -9.08 -2.71
CA VAL A 8 3.17 -9.72 -2.98
C VAL A 8 2.29 -9.50 -1.75
N PRO A 9 1.09 -8.90 -1.89
CA PRO A 9 0.22 -8.71 -0.75
C PRO A 9 -0.06 -10.08 -0.15
N LEU A 10 0.42 -10.34 1.07
CA LEU A 10 0.09 -11.54 1.80
C LEU A 10 -1.41 -11.49 2.07
N ALA A 11 -2.18 -12.13 1.21
CA ALA A 11 -3.62 -12.32 1.37
C ALA A 11 -3.83 -13.49 2.33
N GLY A 12 -3.62 -13.25 3.62
CA GLY A 12 -3.78 -14.26 4.66
C GLY A 12 -3.74 -13.67 6.07
N PRO A 13 -4.33 -14.37 7.06
CA PRO A 13 -4.22 -13.96 8.45
C PRO A 13 -2.75 -13.94 8.87
N LEU A 14 -2.30 -12.85 9.49
CA LEU A 14 -0.92 -12.73 9.97
C LEU A 14 -0.63 -13.80 11.02
N THR A 15 0.45 -14.56 10.80
CA THR A 15 0.91 -15.57 11.76
C THR A 15 1.19 -14.92 13.13
N PRO A 16 0.96 -15.63 14.25
CA PRO A 16 1.12 -15.07 15.60
C PRO A 16 2.57 -14.62 15.88
N GLU A 17 3.56 -15.24 15.22
CA GLU A 17 4.95 -14.82 15.31
C GLU A 17 5.17 -13.43 14.69
N MET A 18 4.62 -13.19 13.50
CA MET A 18 4.70 -11.89 12.82
C MET A 18 4.04 -10.78 13.65
N GLN A 19 2.87 -11.05 14.23
CA GLN A 19 2.18 -10.10 15.11
C GLN A 19 3.02 -9.74 16.34
N THR A 20 3.76 -10.70 16.89
CA THR A 20 4.65 -10.46 18.03
C THR A 20 5.82 -9.54 17.65
N LYS A 21 6.35 -9.66 16.42
CA LYS A 21 7.39 -8.75 15.91
C LYS A 21 6.84 -7.35 15.63
N LEU A 22 5.65 -7.24 15.03
CA LEU A 22 4.99 -5.95 14.81
C LEU A 22 4.74 -5.21 16.13
N ARG A 23 4.29 -5.92 17.18
CA ARG A 23 4.15 -5.33 18.53
C ARG A 23 5.48 -4.78 19.08
N LYS A 24 6.62 -5.41 18.78
CA LYS A 24 7.94 -4.87 19.17
C LYS A 24 8.32 -3.64 18.34
N ILE A 25 8.03 -3.66 17.05
CA ILE A 25 8.26 -2.52 16.14
C ILE A 25 7.48 -1.28 16.61
N ARG A 26 6.26 -1.44 17.16
CA ARG A 26 5.48 -0.34 17.76
C ARG A 26 6.29 0.48 18.76
N TYR A 27 6.96 -0.18 19.70
CA TYR A 27 7.77 0.51 20.71
C TYR A 27 8.97 1.23 20.07
N CYS A 28 9.58 0.67 19.03
CA CYS A 28 10.62 1.33 18.26
C CYS A 28 10.09 2.60 17.56
N VAL A 29 8.92 2.55 16.93
CA VAL A 29 8.31 3.70 16.25
C VAL A 29 7.97 4.81 17.24
N ILE A 30 7.38 4.48 18.40
CA ILE A 30 7.11 5.46 19.46
C ILE A 30 8.44 6.08 19.95
N GLY A 31 9.47 5.27 20.16
CA GLY A 31 10.80 5.76 20.55
C GLY A 31 11.43 6.70 19.52
N ILE A 32 11.25 6.43 18.22
CA ILE A 32 11.69 7.31 17.13
C ILE A 32 10.98 8.66 17.22
N PHE A 33 9.66 8.70 17.45
CA PHE A 33 8.93 9.96 17.61
C PHE A 33 9.36 10.75 18.86
N VAL A 34 9.58 10.07 19.98
CA VAL A 34 10.08 10.70 21.22
C VAL A 34 11.47 11.29 20.98
N ALA A 35 12.36 10.56 20.32
CA ALA A 35 13.69 11.05 19.99
C ALA A 35 13.65 12.21 18.99
N ALA A 36 12.76 12.16 18.00
CA ALA A 36 12.54 13.25 17.05
C ALA A 36 12.02 14.51 17.76
N ALA A 37 11.04 14.38 18.65
CA ALA A 37 10.53 15.50 19.45
C ALA A 37 11.62 16.11 20.36
N GLY A 38 12.44 15.26 21.00
CA GLY A 38 13.58 15.70 21.80
C GLY A 38 14.61 16.47 20.98
N ARG A 39 14.91 16.01 19.76
CA ARG A 39 15.82 16.73 18.85
C ARG A 39 15.25 18.05 18.36
N LEU A 40 13.95 18.09 18.05
CA LEU A 40 13.25 19.32 17.71
C LEU A 40 13.31 20.35 18.84
N ALA A 41 13.15 19.90 20.09
CA ALA A 41 13.28 20.76 21.27
C ALA A 41 14.71 21.30 21.46
N THR A 42 15.73 20.58 20.99
CA THR A 42 17.13 21.05 20.98
C THR A 42 17.50 21.92 19.76
N GLY A 43 16.53 22.24 18.89
CA GLY A 43 16.73 23.11 17.72
C GLY A 43 17.26 22.40 16.47
N ASP A 44 17.37 21.07 16.47
CA ASP A 44 17.72 20.28 15.30
C ASP A 44 16.44 19.76 14.64
N MET A 45 16.34 19.79 13.31
CA MET A 45 15.16 19.29 12.60
C MET A 45 15.38 17.85 12.10
N PRO A 46 14.80 16.83 12.76
CA PRO A 46 15.05 15.42 12.44
C PRO A 46 14.08 14.90 11.36
N PHE A 47 14.10 15.54 10.18
CA PHE A 47 13.17 15.20 9.08
C PHE A 47 13.28 13.72 8.68
N ASN A 48 14.49 13.19 8.62
CA ASN A 48 14.75 11.81 8.23
C ASN A 48 14.14 10.82 9.24
N GLU A 49 14.25 11.11 10.53
CA GLU A 49 13.67 10.31 11.60
C GLU A 49 12.14 10.41 11.61
N LEU A 50 11.59 11.60 11.35
CA LEU A 50 10.15 11.80 11.21
C LEU A 50 9.58 10.97 10.06
N LEU A 51 10.23 10.98 8.89
CA LEU A 51 9.81 10.19 7.74
C LEU A 51 9.87 8.68 8.02
N SER A 52 10.91 8.22 8.71
CA SER A 52 10.99 6.82 9.16
C SER A 52 9.86 6.47 10.15
N GLY A 53 9.59 7.35 11.12
CA GLY A 53 8.48 7.21 12.05
C GLY A 53 7.12 7.13 11.35
N ILE A 54 6.87 8.02 10.38
CA ILE A 54 5.63 8.03 9.58
C ILE A 54 5.46 6.73 8.79
N ASN A 55 6.51 6.23 8.14
CA ASN A 55 6.46 4.92 7.48
C ASN A 55 6.17 3.79 8.46
N GLY A 56 6.72 3.88 9.68
CA GLY A 56 6.39 2.97 10.78
C GLY A 56 4.92 3.02 11.19
N VAL A 57 4.28 4.20 11.17
CA VAL A 57 2.83 4.34 11.43
C VAL A 57 2.00 3.67 10.34
N PHE A 58 2.36 3.87 9.07
CA PHE A 58 1.69 3.17 7.96
C PHE A 58 1.89 1.65 8.02
N LEU A 59 3.08 1.18 8.44
CA LEU A 59 3.35 -0.23 8.68
C LEU A 59 2.45 -0.81 9.79
N LEU A 60 2.18 -0.02 10.82
CA LEU A 60 1.38 -0.39 12.00
C LEU A 60 -0.06 0.13 11.91
N ARG A 61 -0.67 0.15 10.72
CA ARG A 61 -2.04 0.67 10.54
C ARG A 61 -3.10 -0.06 11.39
N ASP A 62 -2.90 -1.35 11.65
CA ASP A 62 -3.83 -2.20 12.39
C ASP A 62 -3.67 -2.06 13.92
N ASP A 63 -2.85 -1.09 14.35
CA ASP A 63 -2.48 -0.88 15.73
C ASP A 63 -3.44 0.09 16.44
N PRO A 64 -4.10 -0.31 17.54
CA PRO A 64 -5.10 0.55 18.18
C PRO A 64 -4.50 1.82 18.78
N TRP A 65 -3.20 1.85 19.06
CA TRP A 65 -2.54 3.04 19.63
C TRP A 65 -2.12 4.04 18.56
N LEU A 66 -1.91 3.58 17.32
CA LEU A 66 -1.45 4.41 16.21
C LEU A 66 -2.57 4.70 15.20
N VAL A 67 -3.75 4.10 15.35
CA VAL A 67 -4.89 4.27 14.41
C VAL A 67 -5.30 5.73 14.21
N ALA A 68 -5.27 6.55 15.26
CA ALA A 68 -5.61 7.98 15.15
C ALA A 68 -4.54 8.72 14.34
N CYS A 69 -3.26 8.44 14.58
CA CYS A 69 -2.16 9.03 13.83
C CYS A 69 -2.18 8.57 12.36
N HIS A 70 -2.42 7.28 12.12
CA HIS A 70 -2.61 6.71 10.79
C HIS A 70 -3.76 7.38 10.06
N SER A 71 -4.92 7.58 10.70
CA SER A 71 -6.08 8.22 10.09
C SER A 71 -5.77 9.66 9.65
N CYS A 72 -5.05 10.42 10.48
CA CYS A 72 -4.59 11.77 10.12
C CYS A 72 -3.59 11.74 8.94
N LEU A 73 -2.63 10.80 8.96
CA LEU A 73 -1.62 10.67 7.90
C LEU A 73 -2.20 10.14 6.59
N ALA A 74 -3.20 9.26 6.65
CA ALA A 74 -3.90 8.72 5.50
C ALA A 74 -4.71 9.80 4.76
N GLY A 75 -5.22 10.79 5.48
CA GLY A 75 -5.85 11.98 4.88
C GLY A 75 -4.86 12.97 4.26
N SER A 76 -3.56 12.81 4.51
CA SER A 76 -2.51 13.66 3.95
C SER A 76 -2.02 13.15 2.59
N PRO A 77 -1.24 13.93 1.82
CA PRO A 77 -0.61 13.47 0.58
C PRO A 77 0.24 12.19 0.75
N LEU A 78 0.75 11.93 1.96
CA LEU A 78 1.51 10.71 2.26
C LEU A 78 0.65 9.45 2.23
N GLY A 79 -0.67 9.57 2.42
CA GLY A 79 -1.60 8.44 2.29
C GLY A 79 -1.57 7.82 0.90
N GLN A 80 -1.33 8.62 -0.15
CA GLN A 80 -1.19 8.14 -1.52
C GLN A 80 0.05 7.26 -1.70
N CYS A 81 1.11 7.50 -0.92
CA CYS A 81 2.34 6.71 -0.95
C CYS A 81 2.18 5.35 -0.27
N ALA A 82 1.16 5.16 0.57
CA ALA A 82 0.89 3.90 1.26
C ALA A 82 0.24 2.83 0.34
N GLY A 83 -0.05 3.19 -0.91
CA GLY A 83 -0.66 2.32 -1.92
C GLY A 83 -2.16 2.10 -1.71
N ALA A 84 -2.79 1.34 -2.62
CA ALA A 84 -4.23 1.07 -2.58
C ALA A 84 -4.69 0.36 -1.29
N GLY A 85 -3.78 -0.34 -0.61
CA GLY A 85 -4.02 -0.98 0.68
C GLY A 85 -3.94 -0.03 1.88
N GLY A 86 -3.55 1.24 1.72
CA GLY A 86 -3.43 2.18 2.86
C GLY A 86 -2.35 1.79 3.87
N GLY A 87 -1.31 1.06 3.43
CA GLY A 87 -0.16 0.65 4.23
C GLY A 87 -0.14 -0.82 4.63
N GLY A 88 0.37 -1.11 5.83
CA GLY A 88 0.61 -2.45 6.35
C GLY A 88 1.99 -2.97 5.92
N LEU A 89 2.08 -4.27 5.63
CA LEU A 89 3.36 -4.93 5.29
C LEU A 89 4.01 -4.37 4.01
N SER A 90 3.27 -3.70 3.13
CA SER A 90 3.83 -3.00 1.96
C SER A 90 4.80 -1.86 2.36
N CYS A 91 4.56 -1.22 3.52
CA CYS A 91 5.43 -0.17 4.07
C CYS A 91 6.65 -0.72 4.83
N LEU A 92 6.77 -2.05 4.97
CA LEU A 92 7.86 -2.68 5.70
C LEU A 92 9.22 -2.41 5.06
N MET A 93 9.32 -2.55 3.74
CA MET A 93 10.58 -2.37 3.01
C MET A 93 11.02 -0.91 2.97
N PRO A 94 10.14 0.08 2.71
CA PRO A 94 10.45 1.50 2.92
C PRO A 94 10.90 1.83 4.35
N PHE A 95 10.21 1.30 5.37
CA PHE A 95 10.60 1.49 6.77
C PHE A 95 11.98 0.92 7.06
N LEU A 96 12.27 -0.31 6.62
CA LEU A 96 13.58 -0.96 6.76
C LEU A 96 14.68 -0.13 6.10
N PHE A 97 14.45 0.34 4.87
CA PHE A 97 15.40 1.13 4.12
C PHE A 97 15.70 2.47 4.81
N LEU A 98 14.67 3.23 5.15
CA LEU A 98 14.81 4.52 5.84
C LEU A 98 15.45 4.36 7.22
N SER A 99 15.03 3.37 8.00
CA SER A 99 15.59 3.12 9.33
C SER A 99 17.07 2.72 9.25
N SER A 100 17.45 1.89 8.27
CA SER A 100 18.85 1.48 8.07
C SER A 100 19.72 2.64 7.60
N PHE A 101 19.21 3.45 6.66
CA PHE A 101 19.91 4.63 6.16
C PHE A 101 20.12 5.65 7.28
N ASN A 102 19.08 5.93 8.07
CA ASN A 102 19.17 6.84 9.20
C ASN A 102 20.14 6.34 10.28
N CYS A 103 20.22 5.03 10.53
CA CYS A 103 21.22 4.46 11.43
C CYS A 103 22.64 4.83 11.02
N ILE A 104 22.96 4.78 9.72
CA ILE A 104 24.29 5.14 9.21
C ILE A 104 24.60 6.61 9.52
N PHE A 105 23.68 7.54 9.25
CA PHE A 105 23.90 8.96 9.59
C PHE A 105 23.98 9.21 11.09
N LEU A 106 23.19 8.51 11.88
CA LEU A 106 23.22 8.64 13.34
C LEU A 106 24.54 8.16 13.93
N VAL A 107 25.16 7.11 13.37
CA VAL A 107 26.51 6.67 13.79
C VAL A 107 27.52 7.78 13.61
N PHE A 108 27.52 8.47 12.46
CA PHE A 108 28.44 9.59 12.23
C PHE A 108 28.17 10.78 13.15
N ARG A 109 26.92 10.98 13.56
CA ARG A 109 26.53 12.06 14.50
C ARG A 109 26.67 11.67 15.97
N LEU A 110 26.97 10.41 16.29
CA LEU A 110 27.01 9.90 17.66
C LEU A 110 28.13 10.55 18.49
N THR A 111 29.23 10.94 17.84
CA THR A 111 30.40 11.56 18.49
C THR A 111 30.16 12.99 18.96
N TYR A 112 29.24 13.72 18.32
CA TYR A 112 28.94 15.13 18.61
C TYR A 112 27.49 15.34 19.07
N GLY A 113 26.72 14.25 19.17
CA GLY A 113 25.29 14.29 19.38
C GLY A 113 24.87 14.30 20.85
N GLY A 114 23.73 14.94 21.14
CA GLY A 114 23.08 14.84 22.44
C GLY A 114 22.48 13.44 22.71
N PRO A 115 21.99 13.17 23.93
CA PRO A 115 21.48 11.86 24.33
C PRO A 115 20.30 11.36 23.48
N PHE A 116 19.51 12.28 22.90
CA PHE A 116 18.40 11.93 22.01
C PHE A 116 18.87 11.25 20.70
N ILE A 117 20.09 11.53 20.24
CA ILE A 117 20.66 10.86 19.06
C ILE A 117 20.96 9.40 19.38
N LEU A 118 21.47 9.10 20.59
CA LEU A 118 21.70 7.72 21.03
C LEU A 118 20.38 6.94 21.14
N VAL A 119 19.35 7.55 21.74
CA VAL A 119 18.01 6.93 21.82
C VAL A 119 17.46 6.64 20.43
N SER A 120 17.53 7.63 19.52
CA SER A 120 17.12 7.46 18.13
C SER A 120 17.87 6.32 17.44
N PHE A 121 19.20 6.25 17.63
CA PHE A 121 20.05 5.21 17.05
C PHE A 121 19.67 3.82 17.57
N CYS A 122 19.47 3.66 18.87
CA CYS A 122 19.02 2.41 19.48
C CYS A 122 17.64 1.98 18.97
N CYS A 123 16.67 2.89 18.90
CA CYS A 123 15.33 2.59 18.42
C CYS A 123 15.31 2.23 16.93
N GLN A 124 16.07 2.91 16.10
CA GLN A 124 16.13 2.65 14.66
C GLN A 124 16.92 1.40 14.31
N SER A 125 18.02 1.11 15.02
CA SER A 125 18.79 -0.12 14.81
C SER A 125 17.94 -1.33 15.20
N MET A 126 17.27 -1.29 16.34
CA MET A 126 16.32 -2.33 16.74
C MET A 126 15.13 -2.43 15.78
N GLY A 127 14.57 -1.31 15.34
CA GLY A 127 13.48 -1.26 14.36
C GLY A 127 13.88 -1.91 13.04
N ALA A 128 15.07 -1.58 12.52
CA ALA A 128 15.62 -2.15 11.29
C ALA A 128 15.88 -3.66 11.42
N LEU A 129 16.48 -4.11 12.53
CA LEU A 129 16.71 -5.54 12.79
C LEU A 129 15.40 -6.32 12.87
N LEU A 130 14.38 -5.79 13.56
CA LEU A 130 13.06 -6.41 13.65
C LEU A 130 12.34 -6.43 12.31
N ALA A 131 12.41 -5.33 11.54
CA ALA A 131 11.85 -5.26 10.20
C ALA A 131 12.53 -6.24 9.24
N TRP A 132 13.86 -6.39 9.31
CA TRP A 132 14.60 -7.38 8.53
C TRP A 132 14.17 -8.80 8.86
N ARG A 133 14.07 -9.13 10.16
CA ARG A 133 13.58 -10.44 10.60
C ARG A 133 12.14 -10.70 10.15
N LEU A 134 11.28 -9.68 10.22
CA LEU A 134 9.91 -9.77 9.75
C LEU A 134 9.85 -9.96 8.22
N ASN A 135 10.68 -9.24 7.46
CA ASN A 135 10.81 -9.42 6.01
C ASN A 135 11.21 -10.87 5.68
N TYR A 136 12.18 -11.41 6.42
CA TYR A 136 12.62 -12.80 6.23
C TYR A 136 11.48 -13.80 6.47
N LEU A 137 10.68 -13.60 7.53
CA LEU A 137 9.50 -14.45 7.81
C LEU A 137 8.43 -14.33 6.71
N VAL A 138 8.16 -13.12 6.23
CA VAL A 138 7.23 -12.87 5.11
C VAL A 138 7.69 -13.61 3.86
N THR A 139 8.97 -13.53 3.52
CA THR A 139 9.55 -14.23 2.37
C THR A 139 9.46 -15.75 2.52
N LEU A 140 9.76 -16.28 3.72
CA LEU A 140 9.64 -17.72 3.98
C LEU A 140 8.19 -18.20 3.85
N ALA A 141 7.23 -17.45 4.39
CA ALA A 141 5.80 -17.78 4.26
C ALA A 141 5.36 -17.78 2.79
N ALA A 142 5.76 -16.76 2.03
CA ALA A 142 5.44 -16.66 0.61
C ALA A 142 6.00 -17.85 -0.21
N VAL A 143 7.22 -18.33 0.10
CA VAL A 143 7.80 -19.52 -0.55
C VAL A 143 7.13 -20.81 -0.09
N GLY A 144 6.71 -20.90 1.17
CA GLY A 144 5.99 -22.06 1.71
C GLY A 144 4.64 -22.29 1.05
N ASP A 145 3.89 -21.21 0.81
CA ASP A 145 2.57 -21.28 0.16
C ASP A 145 2.68 -21.79 -1.29
N LEU A 146 3.72 -21.38 -2.02
CA LEU A 146 4.04 -21.86 -3.37
C LEU A 146 4.30 -23.38 -3.42
N ASN A 147 5.01 -23.92 -2.42
CA ASN A 147 5.30 -25.36 -2.37
C ASN A 147 4.05 -26.19 -1.99
N THR A 148 3.19 -25.65 -1.13
CA THR A 148 2.03 -26.38 -0.60
C THR A 148 0.88 -26.46 -1.60
N THR A 149 0.72 -25.46 -2.45
CA THR A 149 -0.38 -25.43 -3.44
C THR A 149 -0.17 -26.39 -4.62
N GLY A 150 0.95 -27.13 -4.72
CA GLY A 150 1.13 -28.25 -5.66
C GLY A 150 1.06 -27.89 -7.15
N GLN A 151 0.75 -26.64 -7.50
CA GLN A 151 0.89 -26.11 -8.84
C GLN A 151 2.37 -25.79 -9.06
N GLY A 152 3.13 -26.83 -9.41
CA GLY A 152 4.48 -26.73 -9.94
C GLY A 152 4.51 -26.01 -11.29
N GLN A 153 4.11 -24.73 -11.33
CA GLN A 153 4.43 -23.84 -12.43
C GLN A 153 5.70 -23.07 -12.04
N PRO A 154 6.89 -23.51 -12.53
CA PRO A 154 8.16 -22.94 -12.14
C PRO A 154 8.26 -21.47 -12.56
N LEU A 155 8.47 -20.59 -11.56
CA LEU A 155 9.33 -19.38 -11.50
C LEU A 155 9.44 -18.43 -12.70
N THR A 156 8.63 -18.57 -13.75
CA THR A 156 8.64 -17.71 -14.94
C THR A 156 7.66 -16.54 -14.84
N GLN A 157 6.81 -16.51 -13.81
CA GLN A 157 5.80 -15.47 -13.65
C GLN A 157 6.20 -14.12 -12.98
N PRO A 158 7.37 -13.91 -12.33
CA PRO A 158 7.67 -12.57 -11.83
C PRO A 158 7.95 -11.56 -12.96
N LEU A 159 8.24 -12.03 -14.18
CA LEU A 159 8.36 -11.17 -15.36
C LEU A 159 7.03 -10.96 -16.10
N THR A 160 6.05 -11.85 -15.95
CA THR A 160 4.75 -11.70 -16.62
C THR A 160 3.87 -10.64 -15.95
N ALA A 161 4.02 -10.44 -14.63
CA ALA A 161 3.39 -9.33 -13.91
C ALA A 161 4.01 -7.96 -14.23
N MET A 162 5.19 -7.91 -14.84
CA MET A 162 5.80 -6.69 -15.39
C MET A 162 5.33 -6.33 -16.81
N ARG A 163 4.37 -7.07 -17.39
CA ARG A 163 3.59 -6.58 -18.55
C ARG A 163 2.52 -5.58 -18.06
N MET A 164 2.97 -4.44 -17.53
CA MET A 164 2.12 -3.30 -17.19
C MET A 164 1.90 -2.34 -18.37
N PHE A 165 2.37 -2.70 -19.56
CA PHE A 165 1.91 -2.07 -20.79
C PHE A 165 0.80 -2.94 -21.37
N PRO A 166 -0.44 -2.44 -21.52
CA PRO A 166 -1.37 -3.06 -22.44
C PRO A 166 -0.66 -3.07 -23.80
N GLN A 167 -0.24 -4.25 -24.28
CA GLN A 167 0.11 -4.35 -25.68
C GLN A 167 -1.15 -3.92 -26.43
N PRO A 168 -1.12 -2.84 -27.22
CA PRO A 168 -2.20 -2.60 -28.16
C PRO A 168 -2.30 -3.86 -28.99
N ARG A 169 -3.44 -4.55 -28.88
CA ARG A 169 -3.74 -5.77 -29.62
C ARG A 169 -3.68 -5.37 -31.09
N LEU A 170 -2.60 -5.74 -31.77
CA LEU A 170 -2.35 -5.43 -33.18
C LEU A 170 -3.08 -6.43 -34.08
N ASP A 171 -4.21 -6.96 -33.62
CA ASP A 171 -5.05 -7.94 -34.33
C ASP A 171 -6.33 -7.31 -34.91
N GLU A 172 -6.44 -5.97 -34.90
CA GLU A 172 -7.56 -5.28 -35.55
C GLU A 172 -7.07 -4.12 -36.43
N LEU A 173 -6.03 -4.38 -37.23
CA LEU A 173 -5.91 -3.73 -38.54
C LEU A 173 -6.78 -4.50 -39.53
N GLU A 174 -8.09 -4.36 -39.39
CA GLU A 174 -8.97 -4.53 -40.53
C GLU A 174 -8.84 -3.25 -41.39
N PRO A 175 -8.43 -3.33 -42.67
CA PRO A 175 -8.39 -2.18 -43.56
C PRO A 175 -9.82 -1.84 -44.00
N GLY A 176 -10.60 -1.24 -43.10
CA GLY A 176 -11.93 -0.72 -43.36
C GLY A 176 -11.88 0.64 -44.05
N LEU A 177 -11.86 0.63 -45.38
CA LEU A 177 -12.20 1.78 -46.22
C LEU A 177 -13.63 2.26 -45.91
N GLY A 178 -13.78 3.51 -45.45
CA GLY A 178 -15.08 4.22 -45.50
C GLY A 178 -15.20 5.33 -44.45
N ARG A 179 -14.93 6.60 -44.78
CA ARG A 179 -15.85 7.56 -45.45
C ARG A 179 -16.78 8.29 -44.46
N GLY A 180 -16.55 9.61 -44.35
CA GLY A 180 -17.45 10.61 -43.76
C GLY A 180 -17.00 11.08 -42.38
N GLY A 181 -16.72 12.34 -42.09
CA GLY A 181 -17.25 13.58 -42.65
C GLY A 181 -18.04 14.30 -41.55
N GLY A 182 -17.57 15.47 -41.10
CA GLY A 182 -18.25 16.33 -40.12
C GLY A 182 -17.28 16.80 -39.01
N ALA A 183 -16.56 17.90 -39.13
CA ALA A 183 -17.01 19.30 -39.16
C ALA A 183 -17.73 19.74 -37.87
N GLY A 184 -17.04 20.58 -37.09
CA GLY A 184 -17.63 21.70 -36.37
C GLY A 184 -18.06 21.46 -34.92
N GLY A 185 -17.46 22.21 -33.99
CA GLY A 185 -17.99 22.35 -32.63
C GLY A 185 -17.05 23.05 -31.65
N LEU A 186 -17.12 24.38 -31.62
CA LEU A 186 -16.46 25.32 -30.70
C LEU A 186 -16.82 25.11 -29.21
N PRO A 187 -16.09 25.77 -28.27
CA PRO A 187 -16.34 25.72 -26.83
C PRO A 187 -17.35 26.79 -26.36
N GLY A 188 -18.27 26.43 -25.47
CA GLY A 188 -19.05 27.34 -24.61
C GLY A 188 -18.99 26.78 -23.18
N ARG A 189 -18.61 27.47 -22.10
CA ARG A 189 -18.99 28.78 -21.50
C ARG A 189 -20.44 28.81 -20.96
N GLY A 190 -20.54 28.90 -19.62
CA GLY A 190 -21.76 29.19 -18.84
C GLY A 190 -22.47 27.91 -18.37
N GLY A 191 -23.03 27.77 -17.17
CA GLY A 191 -23.30 28.69 -16.07
C GLY A 191 -24.03 27.95 -14.93
N ARG A 192 -24.26 28.68 -13.84
CA ARG A 192 -25.04 28.39 -12.61
C ARG A 192 -26.43 27.75 -12.81
N ALA A 193 -26.84 26.91 -11.84
CA ALA A 193 -28.17 26.79 -11.16
C ALA A 193 -28.18 25.43 -10.41
N GLN A 194 -28.41 25.24 -9.11
CA GLN A 194 -29.48 25.60 -8.16
C GLN A 194 -30.87 25.01 -8.51
N GLY A 195 -31.33 24.07 -7.66
CA GLY A 195 -32.65 23.37 -7.66
C GLY A 195 -32.42 21.88 -7.34
N GLN A 196 -32.75 21.27 -6.19
CA GLN A 196 -33.99 21.17 -5.38
C GLN A 196 -35.17 20.50 -6.13
N GLY A 197 -35.56 19.30 -5.65
CA GLY A 197 -36.74 18.51 -6.08
C GLY A 197 -36.33 17.13 -6.65
N ALA A 198 -36.48 16.01 -5.93
CA ALA A 198 -37.70 15.22 -5.65
C ALA A 198 -37.95 14.08 -6.66
N GLN A 199 -38.02 12.85 -6.13
CA GLN A 199 -38.79 11.67 -6.53
C GLN A 199 -38.88 11.24 -8.02
N GLY A 200 -38.22 10.11 -8.30
CA GLY A 200 -38.85 8.88 -8.80
C GLY A 200 -39.25 8.78 -10.27
N GLN A 201 -38.49 8.01 -11.07
CA GLN A 201 -39.08 7.21 -12.15
C GLN A 201 -38.17 6.06 -12.62
N GLN A 202 -38.73 4.85 -12.62
CA GLN A 202 -38.27 3.68 -13.38
C GLN A 202 -38.60 3.87 -14.87
N GLY A 203 -37.74 3.37 -15.76
CA GLY A 203 -38.09 3.16 -17.18
C GLY A 203 -36.91 3.43 -18.11
N GLY A 204 -36.35 2.37 -18.70
CA GLY A 204 -35.09 2.41 -19.42
C GLY A 204 -35.14 2.97 -20.85
N GLN A 205 -33.96 3.38 -21.31
CA GLN A 205 -33.49 3.29 -22.70
C GLN A 205 -31.98 3.51 -22.70
N GLN A 206 -31.20 2.47 -22.96
CA GLN A 206 -29.76 2.56 -23.26
C GLN A 206 -29.60 2.55 -24.78
N PRO A 207 -29.14 3.67 -25.38
CA PRO A 207 -28.40 3.61 -26.63
C PRO A 207 -27.07 4.37 -26.44
N GLY A 208 -25.97 3.62 -26.38
CA GLY A 208 -24.63 4.20 -26.32
C GLY A 208 -23.66 3.24 -25.65
N GLY A 209 -23.06 2.35 -26.44
CA GLY A 209 -22.08 1.36 -26.00
C GLY A 209 -20.86 2.01 -25.38
N GLY A 210 -20.89 2.20 -24.06
CA GLY A 210 -19.72 2.47 -23.24
C GLY A 210 -19.12 1.14 -22.77
N PHE A 211 -17.81 1.00 -22.90
CA PHE A 211 -17.05 -0.16 -22.44
C PHE A 211 -17.32 -0.41 -20.94
N THR A 212 -17.91 -1.56 -20.63
CA THR A 212 -18.18 -1.99 -19.24
C THR A 212 -17.00 -2.83 -18.76
N ALA A 213 -16.07 -2.23 -18.01
CA ALA A 213 -14.98 -2.98 -17.39
C ALA A 213 -15.52 -3.78 -16.19
N PHE A 214 -15.41 -5.11 -16.30
CA PHE A 214 -15.70 -6.11 -15.26
C PHE A 214 -17.17 -6.20 -14.79
N SER A 215 -18.02 -6.87 -15.58
CA SER A 215 -19.21 -7.56 -15.06
C SER A 215 -18.79 -8.89 -14.40
N GLY A 216 -18.19 -8.80 -13.22
CA GLY A 216 -17.93 -9.97 -12.38
C GLY A 216 -19.24 -10.57 -11.89
N TYR A 217 -19.56 -11.78 -12.32
CA TYR A 217 -20.66 -12.57 -11.79
C TYR A 217 -20.47 -12.73 -10.27
N ALA A 218 -21.50 -12.37 -9.49
CA ALA A 218 -21.56 -12.67 -8.07
C ALA A 218 -21.67 -14.19 -7.89
N GLN A 219 -20.52 -14.83 -7.67
CA GLN A 219 -20.46 -16.25 -7.32
C GLN A 219 -21.00 -16.41 -5.90
N ARG A 220 -22.29 -16.75 -5.77
CA ARG A 220 -22.91 -17.11 -4.49
C ARG A 220 -22.34 -18.46 -4.04
N LEU A 221 -21.39 -18.42 -3.12
CA LEU A 221 -21.04 -19.56 -2.27
C LEU A 221 -22.08 -19.66 -1.16
N GLY A 222 -22.96 -20.65 -1.22
CA GLY A 222 -23.85 -20.98 -0.12
C GLY A 222 -25.15 -21.65 -0.55
N GLU A 223 -25.06 -22.87 -1.05
CA GLU A 223 -26.17 -23.82 -0.98
C GLU A 223 -25.78 -24.82 0.12
N GLU A 224 -26.19 -24.53 1.36
CA GLU A 224 -26.09 -25.46 2.48
C GLU A 224 -27.01 -26.67 2.20
N ALA A 225 -26.42 -27.86 2.09
CA ALA A 225 -27.15 -29.10 2.02
C ALA A 225 -27.84 -29.38 3.37
N PRO A 226 -29.13 -29.75 3.40
CA PRO A 226 -29.83 -30.08 4.64
C PRO A 226 -29.26 -31.35 5.28
N ALA A 227 -29.01 -31.27 6.58
CA ALA A 227 -28.53 -32.37 7.40
C ALA A 227 -29.54 -33.54 7.40
N ALA A 228 -29.08 -34.70 6.95
CA ALA A 228 -29.82 -35.95 7.10
C ALA A 228 -29.86 -36.33 8.59
N THR A 229 -31.08 -36.44 9.12
CA THR A 229 -31.37 -36.96 10.45
C THR A 229 -31.64 -38.46 10.34
N THR A 230 -30.80 -39.27 10.98
CA THR A 230 -31.11 -40.64 11.42
C THR A 230 -30.29 -40.94 12.66
#